data_AF-A0A370I4T3-F1
#
_entry.id   AF-A0A370I4T3-F1
#
_cell.length_a   1.000
_cell.length_b   1.000
_cell.length_c   1.000
_cell.angle_alpha   90.00
_cell.angle_beta   90.00
_cell.angle_gamma   90.00
#
_symmetry.space_group_name_H-M   'P 1'
#
loop_
_entity.id
_entity.type
_entity.pdbx_description
1 polymer ?
#
loop_
_entity_poly.entity_id
_entity_poly.type
_entity_poly.pdbx_seq_one_letter_code
_entity_poly.pdbx_strand_id
1 'polypeptide(L)'
;MSDWFQVVLDDLKTMAKTFDDEAKTYEGLVPKFSPAPVDSGDATLNEAMKGAADLLQILHHQMVRTIQTHAEKLSYARDSYERHDIDNRKLYDDLTKNLD
;
A
#
# COMPACT_ATOMS: atom_id res chain seq x y z
N MET A 1 19.91 -7.12 -19.10
CA MET A 1 18.97 -6.18 -18.47
C MET A 1 19.68 -4.84 -18.44
N SER A 2 19.07 -3.75 -18.92
CA SER A 2 19.74 -2.45 -18.87
C SER A 2 19.75 -1.93 -17.43
N ASP A 3 20.85 -1.28 -17.01
CA ASP A 3 21.01 -0.80 -15.63
C ASP A 3 19.85 0.09 -15.17
N TRP A 4 19.30 0.90 -16.08
CA TRP A 4 18.16 1.77 -15.78
C TRP A 4 16.86 1.01 -15.49
N PHE A 5 16.65 -0.15 -16.13
CA PHE A 5 15.44 -0.94 -15.94
C PHE A 5 15.45 -1.62 -14.56
N GLN A 6 16.61 -2.12 -14.16
CA GLN A 6 16.80 -2.67 -12.82
C GLN A 6 16.57 -1.61 -11.73
N VAL A 7 17.05 -0.38 -11.95
CA VAL A 7 16.79 0.75 -11.04
C VAL A 7 15.29 1.00 -10.88
N VAL A 8 14.52 1.01 -11.97
CA VAL A 8 13.05 1.19 -11.90
C VAL A 8 12.38 0.07 -11.11
N LEU A 9 12.79 -1.19 -11.31
CA LEU A 9 12.24 -2.32 -10.55
C LEU A 9 12.55 -2.23 -9.05
N ASP A 10 13.75 -1.78 -8.70
CA ASP A 10 14.18 -1.61 -7.31
C ASP A 10 13.49 -0.41 -6.64
N ASP A 11 13.27 0.68 -7.37
CA ASP A 11 12.50 1.82 -6.89
C ASP A 11 11.04 1.43 -6.61
N LEU A 12 10.39 0.72 -7.53
CA LEU A 12 9.02 0.23 -7.32
C LEU A 12 8.92 -0.72 -6.13
N LYS A 13 9.91 -1.60 -5.96
CA LYS A 13 10.00 -2.49 -4.80
C LYS A 13 10.15 -1.71 -3.49
N THR A 14 11.03 -0.72 -3.49
CA THR A 14 11.30 0.12 -2.32
C THR A 14 10.07 0.94 -1.95
N MET A 15 9.41 1.57 -2.92
CA MET A 15 8.18 2.31 -2.69
C MET A 15 7.07 1.41 -2.18
N ALA A 16 6.87 0.22 -2.76
CA ALA A 16 5.86 -0.73 -2.28
C ALA A 16 6.08 -1.10 -0.81
N LYS A 17 7.34 -1.38 -0.43
CA LYS A 17 7.72 -1.63 0.95
C LYS A 17 7.44 -0.43 1.85
N THR A 18 7.81 0.78 1.43
CA THR A 18 7.57 2.00 2.21
C THR A 18 6.07 2.21 2.46
N PHE A 19 5.22 2.06 1.44
CA PHE A 19 3.76 2.17 1.64
C PHE A 19 3.24 1.12 2.62
N ASP A 20 3.71 -0.13 2.56
CA ASP A 20 3.29 -1.18 3.50
C ASP A 20 3.76 -0.89 4.94
N ASP A 21 5.00 -0.45 5.12
CA ASP A 21 5.56 -0.09 6.43
C ASP A 21 4.83 1.14 7.03
N GLU A 22 4.53 2.15 6.21
CA GLU A 22 3.78 3.33 6.66
C GLU A 22 2.31 3.03 6.93
N ALA A 23 1.69 2.07 6.22
CA ALA A 23 0.33 1.62 6.55
C ALA A 23 0.28 1.02 7.95
N LYS A 24 1.27 0.19 8.32
CA LYS A 24 1.39 -0.40 9.67
C LYS A 24 1.71 0.65 10.72
N THR A 25 2.60 1.60 10.40
CA THR A 25 2.91 2.73 11.28
C THR A 25 1.67 3.55 11.56
N TYR A 26 0.89 3.87 10.51
CA TYR A 26 -0.36 4.61 10.64
C TYR A 26 -1.38 3.81 11.45
N GLU A 27 -1.59 2.53 11.17
CA GLU A 27 -2.46 1.64 11.95
C GLU A 27 -2.09 1.59 13.44
N GLY A 28 -0.80 1.62 13.75
CA GLY A 28 -0.28 1.69 15.13
C GLY A 28 -0.63 2.98 15.88
N LEU A 29 -1.13 4.02 15.21
CA LEU A 29 -1.54 5.28 15.84
C LEU A 29 -2.94 5.21 16.47
N VAL A 30 -3.75 4.18 16.20
CA VAL A 30 -5.13 4.02 16.75
C VAL A 30 -5.24 4.37 18.24
N PRO A 31 -4.37 3.85 19.12
CA PRO A 31 -4.47 4.13 20.55
C PRO A 31 -4.30 5.62 20.93
N LYS A 32 -3.74 6.45 20.05
CA LYS A 32 -3.48 7.88 20.33
C LYS A 32 -4.68 8.79 20.07
N PHE A 33 -5.61 8.41 19.21
CA PHE A 33 -6.74 9.27 18.83
C PHE A 33 -8.11 8.65 19.12
N SER A 34 -8.17 7.40 19.57
CA SER A 34 -9.37 6.79 20.17
C SER A 34 -9.22 6.74 21.70
N PRO A 35 -9.42 7.86 22.42
CA PRO A 35 -9.41 7.86 23.88
C PRO A 35 -10.55 6.99 24.42
N ALA A 36 -10.38 6.50 25.65
CA ALA A 36 -11.43 5.75 26.33
C ALA A 36 -12.73 6.58 26.40
N PRO A 37 -13.91 5.95 26.27
CA PRO A 37 -15.18 6.64 26.44
C PRO A 37 -15.21 7.37 27.79
N VAL A 38 -15.51 8.67 27.75
CA VAL A 38 -15.66 9.49 28.96
C VAL A 38 -17.15 9.63 29.26
N ASP A 39 -17.53 9.42 30.53
CA ASP A 39 -18.89 9.68 30.97
C ASP A 39 -19.06 11.18 31.23
N SER A 40 -19.95 11.81 30.46
CA SER A 40 -20.30 13.21 30.61
C SER A 40 -21.40 13.47 31.64
N GLY A 41 -22.04 12.41 32.17
CA GLY A 41 -23.25 12.51 32.98
C GLY A 41 -24.54 12.66 32.17
N ASP A 42 -24.45 12.75 30.84
CA ASP A 42 -25.59 12.78 29.91
C ASP A 42 -25.51 11.59 28.93
N ALA A 43 -26.55 10.76 28.91
CA ALA A 43 -26.57 9.54 28.11
C ALA A 43 -26.56 9.83 26.59
N THR A 44 -27.27 10.86 26.14
CA THR A 44 -27.32 11.24 24.73
C THR A 44 -25.99 11.79 24.25
N LEU A 45 -25.33 12.60 25.09
CA LEU A 45 -24.00 13.12 24.81
C LEU A 45 -22.96 11.98 24.77
N ASN A 46 -23.04 11.00 25.67
CA ASN A 46 -22.19 9.82 25.65
C ASN A 46 -22.35 9.01 24.35
N GLU A 47 -23.59 8.80 23.88
CA GLU A 47 -23.87 8.13 22.60
C GLU A 47 -23.30 8.92 21.41
N ALA A 48 -23.47 10.24 21.39
CA ALA A 48 -22.94 11.09 20.33
C ALA A 48 -21.40 11.06 20.28
N MET A 49 -20.73 11.14 21.43
CA MET A 49 -19.27 11.03 21.54
C MET A 49 -18.78 9.66 21.06
N LYS A 50 -19.48 8.58 21.42
CA LYS A 50 -19.17 7.23 20.94
C LYS A 50 -19.30 7.15 19.42
N GLY A 51 -20.40 7.63 18.85
CA GLY A 51 -20.61 7.62 17.40
C GLY A 51 -19.52 8.39 16.64
N ALA A 52 -19.07 9.54 17.18
CA ALA A 52 -17.97 10.29 16.58
C ALA A 52 -16.64 9.51 16.64
N ALA A 53 -16.34 8.85 17.76
CA ALA A 53 -15.14 8.01 17.90
C ALA A 53 -15.18 6.80 16.94
N ASP A 54 -16.32 6.14 16.80
CA ASP A 54 -16.52 5.01 15.87
C ASP A 54 -16.29 5.46 14.41
N LEU A 55 -16.80 6.64 14.02
CA LEU A 55 -16.55 7.22 12.69
C LEU A 55 -15.06 7.52 12.45
N LEU A 56 -14.37 8.09 13.43
CA LEU A 56 -12.92 8.32 13.35
C LEU A 56 -12.15 7.01 13.16
N GLN A 57 -12.55 5.95 13.87
CA GLN A 57 -11.95 4.63 13.71
C GLN A 57 -12.18 4.05 12.31
N ILE A 58 -13.38 4.19 11.75
CA ILE A 58 -13.69 3.76 10.38
C ILE A 58 -12.83 4.51 9.36
N LEU A 59 -12.77 5.84 9.47
CA LEU A 59 -11.94 6.68 8.59
C LEU A 59 -10.46 6.30 8.67
N HIS A 60 -9.98 5.99 9.88
CA HIS A 60 -8.62 5.54 10.09
C HIS A 60 -8.34 4.23 9.34
N HIS A 61 -9.18 3.20 9.52
CA HIS A 61 -9.01 1.92 8.82
C HIS A 61 -9.11 2.08 7.29
N GLN A 62 -9.98 2.96 6.81
CA GLN A 62 -10.08 3.25 5.37
C GLN A 62 -8.80 3.88 4.83
N MET A 63 -8.15 4.75 5.60
CA MET A 63 -6.86 5.32 5.23
C MET A 63 -5.76 4.26 5.20
N VAL A 64 -5.67 3.39 6.22
CA VAL A 64 -4.74 2.24 6.23
C VAL A 64 -4.91 1.40 4.96
N ARG A 65 -6.15 1.01 4.64
CA ARG A 65 -6.47 0.26 3.41
C ARG A 65 -6.04 0.97 2.14
N THR A 66 -6.22 2.29 2.08
CA THR A 66 -5.84 3.08 0.91
C THR A 66 -4.32 3.08 0.71
N ILE A 67 -3.55 3.19 1.80
CA ILE A 67 -2.08 3.11 1.76
C ILE A 67 -1.65 1.70 1.33
N GLN A 68 -2.25 0.64 1.87
CA GLN A 68 -1.99 -0.74 1.48
C GLN A 68 -2.29 -1.00 -0.01
N THR A 69 -3.41 -0.49 -0.52
CA THR A 69 -3.75 -0.62 -1.95
C THR A 69 -2.69 0.04 -2.86
N HIS A 70 -2.05 1.12 -2.42
CA HIS A 70 -0.92 1.69 -3.17
C HIS A 70 0.30 0.77 -3.17
N ALA A 71 0.63 0.14 -2.03
CA ALA A 71 1.71 -0.86 -1.96
C ALA A 71 1.46 -2.05 -2.90
N GLU A 72 0.22 -2.54 -2.94
CA GLU A 72 -0.20 -3.64 -3.83
C GLU A 72 -0.06 -3.24 -5.30
N LYS A 73 -0.49 -2.03 -5.68
CA LYS A 73 -0.37 -1.51 -7.05
C LYS A 73 1.09 -1.37 -7.48
N LEU A 74 1.97 -0.91 -6.60
CA LEU A 74 3.40 -0.77 -6.89
C LEU A 74 4.07 -2.13 -7.06
N SER A 75 3.74 -3.09 -6.19
CA SER A 75 4.20 -4.49 -6.31
C SER A 75 3.72 -5.10 -7.63
N TYR A 76 2.45 -4.90 -7.98
CA TYR A 76 1.90 -5.37 -9.24
C TYR A 76 2.60 -4.75 -10.45
N ALA A 77 2.86 -3.44 -10.43
CA ALA A 77 3.55 -2.75 -11.52
C ALA A 77 4.97 -3.28 -11.72
N ARG A 78 5.72 -3.48 -10.63
CA ARG A 78 7.06 -4.11 -10.65
C ARG A 78 7.00 -5.48 -11.32
N ASP A 79 6.12 -6.35 -10.81
CA ASP A 79 6.02 -7.72 -11.30
C ASP A 79 5.56 -7.77 -12.77
N SER A 80 4.72 -6.82 -13.19
CA SER A 80 4.29 -6.68 -14.58
C SER A 80 5.44 -6.26 -15.48
N TYR A 81 6.25 -5.27 -15.08
CA TYR A 81 7.42 -4.86 -15.85
C TYR A 81 8.46 -5.97 -15.95
N GLU A 82 8.79 -6.64 -14.84
CA GLU A 82 9.73 -7.75 -14.81
C GLU A 82 9.32 -8.88 -15.79
N ARG A 83 8.03 -9.25 -15.81
CA ARG A 83 7.51 -10.24 -16.76
C ARG A 83 7.63 -9.78 -18.22
N HIS A 84 7.25 -8.54 -18.53
CA HIS A 84 7.31 -8.04 -19.90
C HIS A 84 8.75 -7.93 -20.44
N ASP A 85 9.74 -7.58 -19.62
CA ASP A 85 11.16 -7.60 -20.06
C ASP A 85 11.63 -9.03 -20.38
N ILE A 86 11.24 -10.01 -19.54
CA ILE A 86 11.56 -11.41 -19.77
C ILE A 86 10.95 -11.90 -21.09
N ASP A 87 9.68 -11.59 -21.35
CA ASP A 87 8.98 -12.01 -22.57
C ASP A 87 9.58 -11.35 -23.82
N ASN A 88 9.89 -10.06 -23.77
CA ASN A 88 10.54 -9.36 -24.87
C ASN A 88 11.95 -9.89 -25.16
N ARG A 89 12.72 -10.23 -24.12
CA ARG A 89 14.05 -10.82 -24.27
C ARG A 89 13.97 -12.20 -24.93
N LYS A 90 13.03 -13.05 -24.51
CA LYS A 90 12.81 -14.36 -25.13
C LYS A 90 12.46 -14.22 -26.62
N LEU A 91 11.55 -13.32 -26.97
CA LEU A 91 11.18 -13.06 -28.36
C LEU A 91 12.39 -12.61 -29.19
N TYR A 92 13.24 -11.74 -28.65
CA TYR A 92 14.46 -11.30 -29.32
C TYR A 92 15.46 -12.45 -29.52
N ASP A 93 15.69 -13.26 -28.49
CA ASP A 93 16.57 -14.42 -28.55
C ASP A 93 16.07 -15.45 -29.58
N ASP A 94 14.75 -15.67 -29.66
CA ASP A 94 14.15 -16.58 -30.64
C ASP A 94 14.27 -16.02 -32.08
N LEU A 95 14.06 -14.72 -32.28
CA LEU A 95 14.23 -14.10 -33.59
C LEU A 95 15.70 -14.14 -34.06
N THR A 96 16.65 -13.90 -33.17
CA THR A 96 18.08 -13.90 -33.49
C THR A 96 18.64 -15.30 -33.70
N LYS A 97 18.17 -16.32 -32.97
CA LYS A 97 18.54 -17.72 -33.21
C LYS A 97 18.08 -18.28 -34.56
N ASN A 98 17.03 -17.72 -35.14
CA ASN A 98 16.50 -18.13 -36.45
C ASN A 98 17.13 -17.38 -37.64
N LEU A 99 18.16 -16.54 -37.39
CA LEU A 99 18.86 -15.75 -38.40
C LEU A 99 20.24 -16.33 -38.79
N ASP A 100 20.65 -17.46 -38.18
CA ASP A 100 21.79 -18.29 -38.59
C ASP A 100 21.29 -19.60 -39.27
#